data_AF-A0A7J4Y389-F1
#
_entry.id   AF-A0A7J4Y389-F1
#
_cell.length_a   1.000
_cell.length_b   1.000
_cell.length_c   1.000
_cell.angle_alpha   90.00
_cell.angle_beta   90.00
_cell.angle_gamma   90.00
#
_symmetry.space_group_name_H-M   'P 1'
#
loop_
_entity.id
_entity.type
_entity.pdbx_description
1 polymer ?
#
loop_
_entity_poly.entity_id
_entity_poly.type
_entity_poly.pdbx_seq_one_letter_code
_entity_poly.pdbx_strand_id
1 'polypeptide(L)'
;MIKTINNIRMIMAMAVLSVVLFSCVREEMTCDKELIVVQRIGEGGYVYTRGTVISSNTDLKEETFGLYGSLTPNASVPQPYFNASATVNADLTATISPLQYWPGLLNASMKFFSWYPYSDANAPTASFTDPGEMVLNYTANESAANHVDVLAAISGPIWVEGVNIHFYHTLTKVTFTFKKVAPVPNEVTIEKIEFQNVGKSGNLAMTEIPTTTTKNGKPKFVWSDVATGKVASTPTGNKTVTEDATLIGDTFLMLPTDAFSATAKIVVTTNFGDREFLFSDILAKNPHSWESGEYINYNLTISNETYQLSATLLEWTESPVNVIFDKQYYLKLSQTKVQTAGDGVTVNIEVKTNYDANPDTGFLPGASLNKSTMDTWPTVNMTQISLSEGVYTYNIQVVMPKFNSGTGTKRETGFYINAGNLRHHVLLSQWREDGEWLTSNVELDSNDNGTGNMRRRKIVFTSGNPGIWEWKITQIQDPDKILLNSETMLETSGVSGDAVYFYFRADAVSGDTARLTLTNTNGDNLPITVTLTAP
;
A
#
# COMPACT_ATOMS: atom_id res chain seq x y z
N MET A 1 -59.21 -69.54 31.79
CA MET A 1 -59.68 -68.13 31.85
C MET A 1 -58.84 -67.42 32.91
N ILE A 2 -58.09 -66.38 32.49
CA ILE A 2 -57.46 -65.32 33.31
C ILE A 2 -56.42 -65.76 34.38
N LYS A 3 -55.13 -65.50 34.15
CA LYS A 3 -54.36 -64.33 34.67
C LYS A 3 -52.86 -64.59 34.55
N THR A 4 -52.15 -63.58 34.03
CA THR A 4 -50.71 -63.46 33.81
C THR A 4 -49.93 -63.19 35.12
N ILE A 5 -48.59 -63.37 35.09
CA ILE A 5 -47.54 -62.39 35.49
C ILE A 5 -46.31 -63.02 36.22
N ASN A 6 -45.12 -62.59 35.75
CA ASN A 6 -43.77 -62.52 36.37
C ASN A 6 -42.98 -63.83 36.58
N ASN A 7 -41.68 -63.92 36.35
CA ASN A 7 -40.60 -62.92 36.26
C ASN A 7 -39.35 -63.60 35.65
N ILE A 8 -38.45 -62.85 34.99
CA ILE A 8 -36.96 -62.89 35.16
C ILE A 8 -36.26 -62.14 34.01
N ARG A 9 -35.68 -60.99 34.41
CA ARG A 9 -34.45 -60.30 33.94
C ARG A 9 -33.93 -60.60 32.53
N MET A 10 -33.94 -59.56 31.69
CA MET A 10 -33.02 -59.40 30.56
C MET A 10 -32.20 -58.12 30.74
N ILE A 11 -30.89 -58.28 30.59
CA ILE A 11 -29.86 -57.23 30.57
C ILE A 11 -30.11 -56.35 29.35
N MET A 12 -30.44 -55.07 29.54
CA MET A 12 -30.56 -54.10 28.45
C MET A 12 -29.20 -53.46 28.18
N ALA A 13 -28.54 -53.92 27.12
CA ALA A 13 -27.62 -53.08 26.36
C ALA A 13 -28.46 -52.00 25.65
N MET A 14 -28.45 -50.77 26.13
CA MET A 14 -29.02 -49.63 25.41
C MET A 14 -28.11 -49.28 24.24
N ALA A 15 -28.36 -49.91 23.10
CA ALA A 15 -28.01 -49.32 21.81
C ALA A 15 -28.96 -48.13 21.62
N VAL A 16 -28.47 -46.92 21.87
CA VAL A 16 -29.15 -45.68 21.47
C VAL A 16 -29.02 -45.61 19.95
N LEU A 17 -30.00 -46.19 19.27
CA LEU A 17 -30.19 -46.03 17.84
C LEU A 17 -30.61 -44.58 17.62
N SER A 18 -29.65 -43.76 17.20
CA SER A 18 -29.85 -42.41 16.69
C SER A 18 -30.76 -42.47 15.47
N VAL A 19 -32.06 -42.27 15.70
CA VAL A 19 -33.02 -42.05 14.61
C VAL A 19 -32.76 -40.66 14.06
N VAL A 20 -32.03 -40.64 12.95
CA VAL A 20 -31.92 -39.50 12.05
C VAL A 20 -33.31 -39.27 11.46
N LEU A 21 -34.08 -38.32 12.00
CA LEU A 21 -35.30 -37.84 11.35
C LEU A 21 -34.89 -36.85 10.26
N PHE A 22 -34.78 -37.40 9.05
CA PHE A 22 -34.85 -36.64 7.81
C PHE A 22 -36.17 -35.85 7.73
N SER A 23 -36.09 -34.75 7.02
CA SER A 23 -37.13 -33.78 6.67
C SER A 23 -38.51 -34.35 6.32
N CYS A 24 -39.54 -33.57 6.70
CA CYS A 24 -40.96 -33.63 6.34
C CYS A 24 -41.82 -34.77 6.91
N VAL A 25 -42.57 -34.45 7.98
CA VAL A 25 -43.93 -34.97 8.14
C VAL A 25 -44.92 -33.83 7.87
N ARG A 26 -45.71 -34.02 6.82
CA ARG A 26 -46.85 -33.19 6.44
C ARG A 26 -48.03 -33.58 7.33
N GLU A 27 -48.33 -32.77 8.33
CA GLU A 27 -49.68 -32.69 8.91
C GLU A 27 -50.25 -31.31 8.61
N GLU A 28 -51.45 -31.32 8.02
CA GLU A 28 -52.17 -30.15 7.51
C GLU A 28 -52.62 -29.22 8.64
N MET A 29 -52.07 -28.02 8.68
CA MET A 29 -52.79 -26.80 9.06
C MET A 29 -52.22 -25.67 8.18
N THR A 30 -53.09 -24.98 7.46
CA THR A 30 -52.76 -23.76 6.70
C THR A 30 -52.05 -22.75 7.62
N CYS A 31 -50.78 -22.49 7.35
CA CYS A 31 -50.08 -21.30 7.84
C CYS A 31 -49.13 -20.88 6.74
N ASP A 32 -49.25 -19.63 6.30
CA ASP A 32 -48.27 -18.90 5.52
C ASP A 32 -46.91 -18.96 6.26
N LYS A 33 -46.12 -20.01 6.02
CA LYS A 33 -44.78 -20.12 6.60
C LYS A 33 -43.88 -19.20 5.80
N GLU A 34 -43.58 -18.04 6.37
CA GLU A 34 -42.67 -17.09 5.75
C GLU A 34 -41.28 -17.69 5.60
N LEU A 35 -40.70 -17.53 4.41
CA LEU A 35 -39.36 -18.03 4.10
C LEU A 35 -38.32 -17.22 4.89
N ILE A 36 -37.33 -17.89 5.47
CA ILE A 36 -36.18 -17.19 6.04
C ILE A 36 -35.33 -16.69 4.87
N VAL A 37 -35.22 -15.37 4.76
CA VAL A 37 -34.44 -14.70 3.71
C VAL A 37 -33.25 -14.00 4.33
N VAL A 38 -32.06 -14.20 3.77
CA VAL A 38 -30.89 -13.37 4.08
C VAL A 38 -30.97 -12.12 3.22
N GLN A 39 -31.33 -11.01 3.83
CA GLN A 39 -31.60 -9.75 3.13
C GLN A 39 -30.33 -8.96 2.81
N ARG A 40 -29.25 -9.17 3.58
CA ARG A 40 -28.00 -8.44 3.36
C ARG A 40 -26.80 -9.18 3.94
N ILE A 41 -25.73 -9.23 3.15
CA ILE A 41 -24.36 -9.53 3.58
C ILE A 41 -23.57 -8.21 3.65
N GLY A 42 -23.10 -7.84 4.85
CA GLY A 42 -22.24 -6.68 5.07
C GLY A 42 -20.79 -7.06 5.41
N GLU A 43 -19.83 -6.17 5.10
CA GLU A 43 -18.43 -6.24 5.57
C GLU A 43 -17.88 -4.84 5.85
N GLY A 44 -16.83 -4.76 6.68
CA GLY A 44 -15.90 -3.63 6.71
C GLY A 44 -14.52 -3.94 6.12
N GLY A 45 -14.30 -3.63 4.83
CA GLY A 45 -13.04 -3.04 4.33
C GLY A 45 -12.30 -3.69 3.13
N TYR A 46 -12.04 -2.88 2.08
CA TYR A 46 -11.62 -3.13 0.66
C TYR A 46 -10.23 -3.76 0.33
N VAL A 47 -10.09 -4.15 -0.97
CA VAL A 47 -9.20 -5.10 -1.71
C VAL A 47 -7.67 -4.88 -1.77
N TYR A 48 -6.86 -5.97 -1.74
CA TYR A 48 -5.75 -6.37 -2.70
C TYR A 48 -4.88 -7.59 -2.26
N THR A 49 -4.78 -8.60 -3.18
CA THR A 49 -3.86 -9.77 -3.45
C THR A 49 -2.80 -10.24 -2.42
N ARG A 50 -2.50 -11.53 -2.12
CA ARG A 50 -2.85 -12.90 -2.58
C ARG A 50 -2.61 -13.92 -1.43
N GLY A 51 -3.20 -15.11 -1.53
CA GLY A 51 -3.81 -15.89 -0.43
C GLY A 51 -5.30 -15.48 -0.41
N THR A 52 -6.28 -16.37 -0.31
CA THR A 52 -7.71 -16.03 -0.54
C THR A 52 -8.28 -15.19 0.62
N VAL A 53 -7.75 -13.98 0.78
CA VAL A 53 -8.17 -12.97 1.75
C VAL A 53 -9.48 -12.39 1.25
N ILE A 54 -10.50 -12.42 2.10
CA ILE A 54 -11.73 -11.67 1.83
C ILE A 54 -11.43 -10.23 2.21
N SER A 55 -11.71 -9.33 1.29
CA SER A 55 -11.36 -7.92 1.42
C SER A 55 -12.50 -7.04 1.03
N SER A 56 -13.69 -7.58 0.78
CA SER A 56 -14.94 -6.84 0.71
C SER A 56 -16.07 -7.85 0.58
N ASN A 57 -17.29 -7.42 0.94
CA ASN A 57 -18.48 -8.27 0.77
C ASN A 57 -18.69 -8.68 -0.69
N THR A 58 -18.09 -7.97 -1.64
CA THR A 58 -18.11 -8.32 -3.06
C THR A 58 -17.28 -9.56 -3.36
N ASP A 59 -16.22 -9.81 -2.59
CA ASP A 59 -15.40 -11.03 -2.72
C ASP A 59 -16.16 -12.27 -2.22
N LEU A 60 -17.20 -12.08 -1.42
CA LEU A 60 -18.09 -13.16 -0.99
C LEU A 60 -19.17 -13.51 -2.03
N LYS A 61 -19.29 -12.79 -3.15
CA LYS A 61 -20.29 -13.12 -4.17
C LYS A 61 -20.03 -14.50 -4.75
N GLU A 62 -21.10 -15.29 -4.89
CA GLU A 62 -21.06 -16.67 -5.36
C GLU A 62 -20.38 -17.66 -4.40
N GLU A 63 -19.80 -17.17 -3.30
CA GLU A 63 -19.22 -17.99 -2.26
C GLU A 63 -20.28 -18.61 -1.35
N THR A 64 -19.93 -19.75 -0.74
CA THR A 64 -20.81 -20.51 0.14
C THR A 64 -20.33 -20.48 1.58
N PHE A 65 -21.21 -20.05 2.49
CA PHE A 65 -20.98 -19.99 3.92
C PHE A 65 -21.92 -20.93 4.68
N GLY A 66 -21.51 -21.33 5.89
CA GLY A 66 -22.33 -22.16 6.77
C GLY A 66 -23.30 -21.30 7.56
N LEU A 67 -24.53 -21.77 7.73
CA LEU A 67 -25.59 -21.08 8.45
C LEU A 67 -26.30 -22.04 9.39
N TYR A 68 -26.28 -21.73 10.68
CA TYR A 68 -26.95 -22.50 11.72
C TYR A 68 -28.04 -21.66 12.39
N GLY A 69 -29.24 -22.22 12.48
CA GLY A 69 -30.37 -21.64 13.19
C GLY A 69 -30.51 -22.21 14.59
N SER A 70 -30.49 -21.35 15.59
CA SER A 70 -30.75 -21.66 16.99
C SER A 70 -32.07 -21.05 17.43
N LEU A 71 -33.05 -21.91 17.73
CA LEU A 71 -34.39 -21.48 18.13
C LEU A 71 -34.49 -21.50 19.66
N THR A 72 -34.94 -20.39 20.25
CA THR A 72 -35.27 -20.33 21.67
C THR A 72 -36.79 -20.16 21.82
N PRO A 73 -37.52 -21.24 22.15
CA PRO A 73 -38.94 -21.13 22.50
C PRO A 73 -39.14 -20.26 23.75
N ASN A 74 -40.32 -19.64 23.88
CA ASN A 74 -40.64 -18.77 25.02
C ASN A 74 -40.35 -19.45 26.37
N ALA A 75 -39.57 -18.79 27.23
CA ALA A 75 -39.14 -19.29 28.54
C ALA A 75 -38.44 -20.67 28.51
N SER A 76 -37.72 -20.97 27.42
CA SER A 76 -36.96 -22.21 27.24
C SER A 76 -35.48 -21.94 26.98
N VAL A 77 -34.71 -23.03 26.80
CA VAL A 77 -33.30 -22.98 26.41
C VAL A 77 -33.17 -23.07 24.89
N PRO A 78 -32.05 -22.58 24.29
CA PRO A 78 -31.79 -22.72 22.87
C PRO A 78 -31.81 -24.18 22.41
N GLN A 79 -32.38 -24.41 21.22
CA GLN A 79 -32.52 -25.74 20.60
C GLN A 79 -32.03 -25.70 19.15
N PRO A 80 -31.50 -26.82 18.62
CA PRO A 80 -31.09 -26.88 17.23
C PRO A 80 -32.31 -26.76 16.33
N TYR A 81 -32.27 -25.83 15.37
CA TYR A 81 -33.35 -25.66 14.40
C TYR A 81 -32.95 -26.18 13.02
N PHE A 82 -31.85 -25.69 12.46
CA PHE A 82 -31.26 -26.23 11.24
C PHE A 82 -29.75 -25.99 11.20
N ASN A 83 -29.05 -26.81 10.41
CA ASN A 83 -27.66 -26.61 10.01
C ASN A 83 -27.62 -26.72 8.48
N ALA A 84 -27.34 -25.61 7.80
CA ALA A 84 -27.44 -25.48 6.35
C ALA A 84 -26.24 -24.71 5.80
N SER A 85 -26.17 -24.60 4.48
CA SER A 85 -25.29 -23.64 3.82
C SER A 85 -26.12 -22.56 3.15
N ALA A 86 -25.49 -21.43 2.84
CA ALA A 86 -26.08 -20.39 2.03
C ALA A 86 -25.04 -19.87 1.02
N THR A 87 -25.49 -19.67 -0.21
CA THR A 87 -24.66 -19.12 -1.29
C THR A 87 -25.01 -17.66 -1.48
N VAL A 88 -24.00 -16.79 -1.47
CA VAL A 88 -24.20 -15.35 -1.66
C VAL A 88 -24.51 -15.06 -3.13
N ASN A 89 -25.58 -14.33 -3.36
CA ASN A 89 -26.02 -13.92 -4.69
C ASN A 89 -25.26 -12.67 -5.16
N ALA A 90 -25.35 -12.35 -6.46
CA ALA A 90 -24.68 -11.19 -7.05
C ALA A 90 -25.08 -9.83 -6.43
N ASP A 91 -26.26 -9.75 -5.83
CA ASP A 91 -26.83 -8.57 -5.15
C ASP A 91 -26.54 -8.52 -3.63
N LEU A 92 -25.72 -9.43 -3.12
CA LEU A 92 -25.36 -9.56 -1.69
C LEU A 92 -26.52 -9.98 -0.77
N THR A 93 -27.59 -10.54 -1.33
CA THR A 93 -28.49 -11.45 -0.59
C THR A 93 -27.87 -12.85 -0.55
N ALA A 94 -28.48 -13.79 0.17
CA ALA A 94 -28.02 -15.19 0.12
C ALA A 94 -29.16 -16.20 0.01
N THR A 95 -28.92 -17.25 -0.76
CA THR A 95 -29.85 -18.35 -0.98
C THR A 95 -29.49 -19.52 -0.07
N ILE A 96 -30.35 -19.83 0.90
CA ILE A 96 -30.15 -20.92 1.85
C ILE A 96 -30.47 -22.27 1.19
N SER A 97 -29.59 -23.26 1.36
CA SER A 97 -29.75 -24.61 0.85
C SER A 97 -29.58 -25.66 1.97
N PRO A 98 -30.60 -26.51 2.22
CA PRO A 98 -31.97 -26.44 1.69
C PRO A 98 -32.75 -25.25 2.26
N LEU A 99 -33.83 -24.83 1.58
CA LEU A 99 -34.69 -23.71 2.01
C LEU A 99 -35.21 -23.89 3.45
N GLN A 100 -35.18 -22.81 4.23
CA GLN A 100 -35.60 -22.78 5.64
C GLN A 100 -36.74 -21.78 5.85
N TYR A 101 -37.60 -22.03 6.83
CA TYR A 101 -38.83 -21.25 7.08
C TYR A 101 -38.91 -20.83 8.54
N TRP A 102 -39.60 -19.72 8.81
CA TRP A 102 -39.86 -19.29 10.18
C TRP A 102 -40.80 -20.30 10.88
N PRO A 103 -40.51 -20.71 12.13
CA PRO A 103 -41.41 -21.59 12.86
C PRO A 103 -42.67 -20.83 13.30
N GLY A 104 -43.82 -21.50 13.34
CA GLY A 104 -45.10 -20.91 13.76
C GLY A 104 -45.26 -20.80 15.28
N LEU A 105 -44.25 -20.31 16.00
CA LEU A 105 -44.25 -20.20 17.46
C LEU A 105 -44.39 -18.74 17.91
N LEU A 106 -45.33 -18.48 18.82
CA LEU A 106 -45.52 -17.16 19.44
C LEU A 106 -44.45 -16.89 20.51
N ASN A 107 -43.89 -15.68 20.51
CA ASN A 107 -42.88 -15.21 21.47
C ASN A 107 -41.60 -16.05 21.52
N ALA A 108 -41.25 -16.74 20.43
CA ALA A 108 -39.95 -17.37 20.28
C ALA A 108 -38.92 -16.36 19.72
N SER A 109 -37.63 -16.64 19.91
CA SER A 109 -36.54 -15.90 19.29
C SER A 109 -35.60 -16.83 18.53
N MET A 110 -34.89 -16.28 17.55
CA MET A 110 -33.94 -17.05 16.75
C MET A 110 -32.60 -16.32 16.69
N LYS A 111 -31.52 -17.08 16.87
CA LYS A 111 -30.15 -16.62 16.68
C LYS A 111 -29.55 -17.42 15.52
N PHE A 112 -28.87 -16.73 14.63
CA PHE A 112 -28.21 -17.31 13.48
C PHE A 112 -26.71 -17.19 13.67
N PHE A 113 -26.01 -18.31 13.51
CA PHE A 113 -24.56 -18.37 13.54
C PHE A 113 -24.08 -18.67 12.13
N SER A 114 -23.16 -17.85 11.62
CA SER A 114 -22.63 -18.02 10.26
C SER A 114 -21.11 -18.05 10.27
N TRP A 115 -20.52 -18.87 9.39
CA TRP A 115 -19.07 -18.98 9.25
C TRP A 115 -18.66 -19.21 7.81
N TYR A 116 -17.45 -18.77 7.47
CA TYR A 116 -16.85 -18.96 6.15
C TYR A 116 -15.37 -19.33 6.30
N PRO A 117 -14.80 -20.16 5.41
CA PRO A 117 -15.49 -20.94 4.36
C PRO A 117 -16.27 -22.15 4.90
N TYR A 118 -17.27 -22.64 4.15
CA TYR A 118 -18.10 -23.79 4.56
C TYR A 118 -17.53 -25.16 4.13
N SER A 119 -17.04 -25.26 2.89
CA SER A 119 -16.77 -26.55 2.23
C SER A 119 -15.39 -26.62 1.55
N ASP A 120 -14.44 -25.81 1.99
CA ASP A 120 -13.04 -25.89 1.55
C ASP A 120 -12.29 -27.01 2.29
N ALA A 121 -11.24 -27.58 1.67
CA ALA A 121 -10.39 -28.60 2.29
C ALA A 121 -9.67 -28.09 3.56
N ASN A 122 -9.47 -26.78 3.67
CA ASN A 122 -8.86 -26.10 4.81
C ASN A 122 -9.91 -25.29 5.61
N ALA A 123 -11.20 -25.50 5.36
CA ALA A 123 -12.26 -24.79 6.07
C ALA A 123 -12.27 -25.09 7.58
N PRO A 124 -12.70 -24.13 8.41
CA PRO A 124 -12.94 -24.39 9.82
C PRO A 124 -14.08 -25.41 9.98
N THR A 125 -13.95 -26.29 10.97
CA THR A 125 -15.03 -27.21 11.34
C THR A 125 -15.89 -26.58 12.42
N ALA A 126 -17.16 -26.32 12.10
CA ALA A 126 -18.14 -25.80 13.05
C ALA A 126 -18.81 -26.92 13.85
N SER A 127 -18.99 -26.69 15.16
CA SER A 127 -19.73 -27.55 16.07
C SER A 127 -20.77 -26.74 16.83
N PHE A 128 -21.91 -27.38 17.11
CA PHE A 128 -23.07 -26.82 17.81
C PHE A 128 -23.58 -27.79 18.87
N THR A 129 -22.66 -28.43 19.60
CA THR A 129 -23.00 -29.34 20.71
C THR A 129 -23.92 -28.65 21.73
N ASP A 130 -23.63 -27.37 22.02
CA ASP A 130 -24.59 -26.45 22.63
C ASP A 130 -25.26 -25.64 21.51
N PRO A 131 -26.59 -25.73 21.32
CA PRO A 131 -27.30 -24.96 20.30
C PRO A 131 -27.18 -23.44 20.45
N GLY A 132 -26.84 -22.93 21.64
CA GLY A 132 -26.63 -21.50 21.89
C GLY A 132 -25.22 -21.00 21.59
N GLU A 133 -24.31 -21.86 21.14
CA GLU A 133 -22.90 -21.55 20.95
C GLU A 133 -22.36 -22.14 19.64
N MET A 134 -21.61 -21.33 18.89
CA MET A 134 -20.82 -21.80 17.76
C MET A 134 -19.38 -22.04 18.20
N VAL A 135 -18.86 -23.24 17.95
CA VAL A 135 -17.43 -23.55 18.13
C VAL A 135 -16.78 -23.83 16.78
N LEU A 136 -15.85 -22.99 16.36
CA LEU A 136 -15.04 -23.20 15.16
C LEU A 136 -13.69 -23.81 15.52
N ASN A 137 -13.37 -24.95 14.93
CA ASN A 137 -12.04 -25.58 15.04
C ASN A 137 -11.29 -25.28 13.75
N TYR A 138 -10.11 -24.68 13.85
CA TYR A 138 -9.31 -24.32 12.67
C TYR A 138 -7.86 -24.75 12.84
N THR A 139 -7.26 -25.17 11.73
CA THR A 139 -5.83 -25.46 11.62
C THR A 139 -5.31 -24.81 10.36
N ALA A 140 -4.41 -23.83 10.50
CA ALA A 140 -3.73 -23.23 9.37
C ALA A 140 -2.93 -24.28 8.60
N ASN A 141 -3.05 -24.24 7.27
CA ASN A 141 -2.29 -25.12 6.38
C ASN A 141 -0.78 -24.90 6.57
N GLU A 142 0.03 -25.92 6.28
CA GLU A 142 1.49 -25.75 6.34
C GLU A 142 2.02 -24.78 5.29
N SER A 143 1.31 -24.64 4.17
CA SER A 143 1.60 -23.68 3.11
C SER A 143 0.66 -22.48 3.21
N ALA A 144 1.24 -21.29 3.37
CA ALA A 144 0.55 -20.00 3.43
C ALA A 144 -0.34 -19.74 2.20
N ALA A 145 0.08 -20.22 1.02
CA ALA A 145 -0.71 -20.14 -0.21
C ALA A 145 -2.10 -20.81 -0.11
N ASN A 146 -2.26 -21.78 0.81
CA ASN A 146 -3.51 -22.52 1.04
C ASN A 146 -4.24 -22.05 2.31
N HIS A 147 -3.83 -20.96 2.95
CA HIS A 147 -4.57 -20.43 4.09
C HIS A 147 -5.92 -19.88 3.61
N VAL A 148 -6.92 -20.05 4.46
CA VAL A 148 -8.27 -19.52 4.26
C VAL A 148 -8.57 -18.43 5.29
N ASP A 149 -9.36 -17.46 4.89
CA ASP A 149 -9.81 -16.38 5.76
C ASP A 149 -11.05 -16.83 6.53
N VAL A 150 -10.86 -17.10 7.83
CA VAL A 150 -11.94 -17.58 8.69
C VAL A 150 -12.78 -16.40 9.16
N LEU A 151 -14.01 -16.34 8.68
CA LEU A 151 -14.98 -15.32 9.05
C LEU A 151 -16.06 -15.91 9.95
N ALA A 152 -16.55 -15.10 10.89
CA ALA A 152 -17.68 -15.45 11.73
C ALA A 152 -18.69 -14.31 11.84
N ALA A 153 -19.96 -14.67 11.99
CA ALA A 153 -21.07 -13.75 12.20
C ALA A 153 -22.11 -14.35 13.14
N ILE A 154 -22.78 -13.49 13.92
CA ILE A 154 -23.92 -13.84 14.75
C ILE A 154 -25.01 -12.79 14.52
N SER A 155 -26.22 -13.25 14.21
CA SER A 155 -27.36 -12.39 13.92
C SER A 155 -28.56 -12.76 14.78
N GLY A 156 -29.15 -11.78 15.46
CA GLY A 156 -30.41 -11.91 16.20
C GLY A 156 -31.48 -10.99 15.60
N PRO A 157 -32.06 -11.32 14.43
CA PRO A 157 -33.04 -10.46 13.77
C PRO A 157 -34.36 -10.41 14.55
N ILE A 158 -35.15 -9.37 14.26
CA ILE A 158 -36.56 -9.32 14.67
C ILE A 158 -37.30 -10.47 13.97
N TRP A 159 -38.22 -11.09 14.69
CA TRP A 159 -39.00 -12.22 14.19
C TRP A 159 -39.64 -11.91 12.83
N VAL A 160 -39.48 -12.81 11.86
CA VAL A 160 -40.10 -12.72 10.52
C VAL A 160 -39.53 -11.58 9.63
N GLU A 161 -38.65 -10.72 10.16
CA GLU A 161 -37.82 -9.85 9.31
C GLU A 161 -36.66 -10.64 8.71
N GLY A 162 -36.09 -10.15 7.60
CA GLY A 162 -34.96 -10.84 6.99
C GLY A 162 -33.69 -10.77 7.82
N VAL A 163 -32.83 -11.78 7.63
CA VAL A 163 -31.58 -11.95 8.37
C VAL A 163 -30.51 -11.06 7.74
N ASN A 164 -29.94 -10.17 8.54
CA ASN A 164 -28.76 -9.39 8.17
C ASN A 164 -27.52 -10.07 8.74
N ILE A 165 -26.56 -10.44 7.89
CA ILE A 165 -25.32 -11.11 8.29
C ILE A 165 -24.16 -10.12 8.10
N HIS A 166 -23.37 -9.97 9.16
CA HIS A 166 -22.16 -9.15 9.13
C HIS A 166 -20.97 -10.02 9.55
N PHE A 167 -20.11 -10.33 8.57
CA PHE A 167 -18.93 -11.14 8.81
C PHE A 167 -17.79 -10.32 9.39
N TYR A 168 -17.06 -10.93 10.32
CA TYR A 168 -15.83 -10.40 10.89
C TYR A 168 -14.68 -11.38 10.67
N HIS A 169 -13.50 -10.83 10.36
CA HIS A 169 -12.25 -11.60 10.37
C HIS A 169 -11.93 -12.05 11.79
N THR A 170 -11.73 -13.35 11.96
CA THR A 170 -11.41 -13.95 13.26
C THR A 170 -9.92 -14.23 13.43
N LEU A 171 -9.15 -14.12 12.34
CA LEU A 171 -7.70 -14.34 12.28
C LEU A 171 -6.95 -13.00 12.23
N THR A 172 -5.62 -13.05 12.27
CA THR A 172 -4.71 -11.93 12.01
C THR A 172 -4.08 -12.10 10.62
N LYS A 173 -4.09 -11.04 9.81
CA LYS A 173 -3.41 -11.01 8.50
C LYS A 173 -1.96 -10.63 8.71
N VAL A 174 -1.05 -11.35 8.06
CA VAL A 174 0.39 -11.12 8.17
C VAL A 174 1.07 -11.21 6.81
N THR A 175 1.90 -10.23 6.48
CA THR A 175 2.69 -10.21 5.23
C THR A 175 4.12 -9.75 5.45
N PHE A 176 4.93 -9.82 4.39
CA PHE A 176 6.34 -9.43 4.43
C PHE A 176 6.72 -8.50 3.28
N THR A 177 7.27 -7.35 3.62
CA THR A 177 7.90 -6.44 2.65
C THR A 177 9.42 -6.48 2.83
N PHE A 178 10.15 -6.58 1.73
CA PHE A 178 11.60 -6.67 1.71
C PHE A 178 12.20 -5.47 0.99
N LYS A 179 13.32 -4.99 1.50
CA LYS A 179 14.13 -3.94 0.88
C LYS A 179 15.61 -4.22 1.09
N LYS A 180 16.45 -3.93 0.09
CA LYS A 180 17.91 -4.00 0.24
C LYS A 180 18.52 -2.60 0.37
N VAL A 181 19.54 -2.46 1.22
CA VAL A 181 20.26 -1.20 1.47
C VAL A 181 21.77 -1.42 1.46
N ALA A 182 22.53 -0.40 1.06
CA ALA A 182 23.99 -0.45 1.04
C ALA A 182 24.59 -0.57 2.45
N PRO A 183 25.73 -1.28 2.63
CA PRO A 183 26.44 -2.08 1.62
C PRO A 183 25.65 -3.36 1.30
N VAL A 184 25.45 -3.67 0.02
CA VAL A 184 24.43 -4.66 -0.40
C VAL A 184 25.03 -5.83 -1.19
N PRO A 185 24.48 -7.06 -1.09
CA PRO A 185 24.82 -8.14 -2.01
C PRO A 185 24.35 -7.82 -3.44
N ASN A 186 25.08 -8.29 -4.45
CA ASN A 186 24.74 -8.05 -5.86
C ASN A 186 23.29 -8.48 -6.19
N GLU A 187 22.86 -9.63 -5.69
CA GLU A 187 21.50 -10.16 -5.86
C GLU A 187 21.06 -10.95 -4.62
N VAL A 188 19.90 -10.60 -4.06
CA VAL A 188 19.28 -11.30 -2.92
C VAL A 188 17.93 -11.82 -3.36
N THR A 189 17.68 -13.12 -3.16
CA THR A 189 16.39 -13.74 -3.43
C THR A 189 15.83 -14.40 -2.18
N ILE A 190 14.53 -14.22 -1.92
CA ILE A 190 13.81 -14.88 -0.83
C ILE A 190 13.31 -16.24 -1.32
N GLU A 191 13.77 -17.32 -0.71
CA GLU A 191 13.41 -18.69 -1.10
C GLU A 191 12.27 -19.24 -0.23
N LYS A 192 12.22 -18.84 1.04
CA LYS A 192 11.19 -19.28 1.98
C LYS A 192 11.03 -18.29 3.13
N ILE A 193 9.81 -18.12 3.59
CA ILE A 193 9.47 -17.41 4.83
C ILE A 193 8.69 -18.40 5.69
N GLU A 194 9.12 -18.63 6.93
CA GLU A 194 8.52 -19.66 7.79
C GLU A 194 8.32 -19.13 9.21
N PHE A 195 7.12 -19.28 9.74
CA PHE A 195 6.89 -19.13 11.17
C PHE A 195 7.08 -20.46 11.87
N GLN A 196 7.77 -20.46 13.01
CA GLN A 196 7.96 -21.62 13.88
C GLN A 196 7.49 -21.35 15.30
N ASN A 197 6.85 -22.34 15.91
CA ASN A 197 6.31 -22.29 17.28
C ASN A 197 5.31 -21.14 17.49
N VAL A 198 4.57 -20.79 16.43
CA VAL A 198 3.44 -19.85 16.47
C VAL A 198 2.11 -20.60 16.47
N GLY A 199 1.02 -19.98 16.94
CA GLY A 199 -0.30 -20.60 16.97
C GLY A 199 -0.75 -21.05 15.57
N LYS A 200 -0.87 -22.36 15.38
CA LYS A 200 -1.24 -22.98 14.10
C LYS A 200 -2.68 -23.48 14.10
N SER A 201 -3.17 -23.98 15.24
CA SER A 201 -4.53 -24.49 15.37
C SER A 201 -5.14 -24.10 16.71
N GLY A 202 -6.46 -24.09 16.79
CA GLY A 202 -7.19 -23.79 18.01
C GLY A 202 -8.70 -23.77 17.80
N ASN A 203 -9.40 -23.35 18.85
CA ASN A 203 -10.87 -23.35 18.92
C ASN A 203 -11.39 -21.94 19.18
N LEU A 204 -12.42 -21.51 18.44
CA LEU A 204 -13.12 -20.25 18.66
C LEU A 204 -14.56 -20.54 19.08
N ALA A 205 -14.87 -20.36 20.35
CA ALA A 205 -16.21 -20.51 20.91
C ALA A 205 -16.92 -19.14 21.01
N MET A 206 -18.15 -19.05 20.52
CA MET A 206 -18.90 -17.79 20.45
C MET A 206 -20.38 -17.99 20.72
N THR A 207 -20.90 -17.23 21.69
CA THR A 207 -22.33 -17.09 21.99
C THR A 207 -22.88 -15.74 21.52
N GLU A 208 -22.01 -14.73 21.41
CA GLU A 208 -22.26 -13.35 21.00
C GLU A 208 -21.02 -12.82 20.25
N ILE A 209 -21.18 -11.76 19.44
CA ILE A 209 -20.02 -11.03 18.91
C ILE A 209 -19.30 -10.33 20.08
N PRO A 210 -17.96 -10.43 20.19
CA PRO A 210 -17.22 -9.76 21.26
C PRO A 210 -17.49 -8.25 21.28
N THR A 211 -17.84 -7.73 22.45
CA THR A 211 -18.00 -6.28 22.68
C THR A 211 -16.68 -5.58 22.95
N THR A 212 -15.66 -6.35 23.35
CA THR A 212 -14.29 -5.84 23.48
C THR A 212 -13.71 -5.69 22.08
N THR A 213 -13.08 -4.55 21.82
CA THR A 213 -12.50 -4.26 20.52
C THR A 213 -10.98 -4.24 20.55
N THR A 214 -10.38 -4.53 19.40
CA THR A 214 -8.97 -4.27 19.09
C THR A 214 -8.68 -2.78 19.04
N LYS A 215 -7.41 -2.42 18.86
CA LYS A 215 -6.98 -1.01 18.70
C LYS A 215 -7.71 -0.28 17.58
N ASN A 216 -8.04 -0.97 16.48
CA ASN A 216 -8.74 -0.39 15.33
C ASN A 216 -10.27 -0.63 15.39
N GLY A 217 -10.81 -0.89 16.58
CA GLY A 217 -12.26 -0.95 16.81
C GLY A 217 -12.95 -2.20 16.25
N LYS A 218 -12.20 -3.25 15.92
CA LYS A 218 -12.75 -4.54 15.45
C LYS A 218 -13.07 -5.45 16.66
N PRO A 219 -14.06 -6.36 16.59
CA PRO A 219 -14.30 -7.31 17.67
C PRO A 219 -13.06 -8.16 17.97
N LYS A 220 -12.69 -8.28 19.25
CA LYS A 220 -11.54 -9.06 19.70
C LYS A 220 -11.95 -10.52 19.94
N PHE A 221 -11.79 -11.37 18.93
CA PHE A 221 -12.01 -12.81 19.03
C PHE A 221 -10.83 -13.50 19.73
N VAL A 222 -11.13 -14.41 20.65
CA VAL A 222 -10.13 -15.14 21.45
C VAL A 222 -10.21 -16.62 21.11
N TRP A 223 -9.08 -17.17 20.67
CA TRP A 223 -8.94 -18.59 20.35
C TRP A 223 -8.37 -19.34 21.56
N SER A 224 -9.00 -20.46 21.93
CA SER A 224 -8.55 -21.38 22.98
C SER A 224 -7.83 -22.60 22.41
N ASP A 225 -7.23 -23.39 23.30
CA ASP A 225 -6.55 -24.65 22.97
C ASP A 225 -5.52 -24.51 21.84
N VAL A 226 -4.83 -23.38 21.82
CA VAL A 226 -3.90 -23.03 20.74
C VAL A 226 -2.71 -23.97 20.76
N ALA A 227 -2.56 -24.77 19.70
CA ALA A 227 -1.38 -25.57 19.46
C ALA A 227 -0.43 -24.85 18.52
N THR A 228 0.85 -24.83 18.88
CA THR A 228 1.88 -24.18 18.06
C THR A 228 2.41 -25.11 16.98
N GLY A 229 2.88 -24.55 15.87
CA GLY A 229 3.38 -25.32 14.75
C GLY A 229 4.27 -24.53 13.81
N LYS A 230 4.41 -25.07 12.59
CA LYS A 230 5.14 -24.45 11.49
C LYS A 230 4.21 -24.16 10.31
N VAL A 231 4.38 -23.00 9.72
CA VAL A 231 3.70 -22.57 8.48
C VAL A 231 4.70 -21.80 7.62
N ALA A 232 4.66 -22.01 6.30
CA ALA A 232 5.64 -21.45 5.39
C ALA A 232 5.01 -20.88 4.11
N SER A 233 5.62 -19.81 3.61
CA SER A 233 5.42 -19.26 2.27
C SER A 233 6.65 -19.61 1.44
N THR A 234 6.44 -20.17 0.25
CA THR A 234 7.48 -20.41 -0.75
C THR A 234 7.16 -19.57 -1.98
N PRO A 235 7.82 -18.40 -2.14
CA PRO A 235 7.46 -17.47 -3.21
C PRO A 235 7.60 -18.11 -4.61
N THR A 236 6.50 -18.14 -5.37
CA THR A 236 6.48 -18.71 -6.74
C THR A 236 6.64 -17.65 -7.85
N GLY A 237 6.62 -16.35 -7.49
CA GLY A 237 6.70 -15.21 -8.40
C GLY A 237 8.01 -14.42 -8.28
N ASN A 238 7.93 -13.08 -8.26
CA ASN A 238 9.09 -12.25 -7.98
C ASN A 238 9.61 -12.54 -6.57
N LYS A 239 10.86 -12.99 -6.50
CA LYS A 239 11.55 -13.31 -5.25
C LYS A 239 12.79 -12.44 -5.02
N THR A 240 13.11 -11.55 -5.95
CA THR A 240 14.31 -10.71 -5.90
C THR A 240 14.03 -9.48 -5.07
N VAL A 241 14.89 -9.20 -4.10
CA VAL A 241 14.82 -8.01 -3.25
C VAL A 241 15.45 -6.83 -4.00
N THR A 242 14.76 -5.70 -4.02
CA THR A 242 15.21 -4.46 -4.69
C THR A 242 15.48 -3.35 -3.69
N GLU A 243 16.04 -2.23 -4.16
CA GLU A 243 16.22 -1.02 -3.36
C GLU A 243 14.87 -0.39 -3.00
N ASP A 244 13.87 -0.58 -3.86
CA ASP A 244 12.48 -0.30 -3.54
C ASP A 244 11.89 -1.44 -2.71
N ALA A 245 10.97 -1.07 -1.82
CA ALA A 245 10.25 -2.00 -0.98
C ALA A 245 9.32 -2.88 -1.83
N THR A 246 9.44 -4.19 -1.66
CA THR A 246 8.65 -5.17 -2.43
C THR A 246 8.00 -6.18 -1.50
N LEU A 247 6.70 -6.40 -1.69
CA LEU A 247 5.98 -7.51 -1.07
C LEU A 247 6.47 -8.83 -1.69
N ILE A 248 6.95 -9.77 -0.87
CA ILE A 248 7.41 -11.08 -1.35
C ILE A 248 6.83 -12.18 -0.46
N GLY A 249 6.33 -13.23 -1.09
CA GLY A 249 5.68 -14.36 -0.42
C GLY A 249 4.17 -14.26 -0.39
N ASP A 250 3.55 -15.28 0.20
CA ASP A 250 2.10 -15.40 0.37
C ASP A 250 1.63 -14.64 1.62
N THR A 251 0.33 -14.30 1.67
CA THR A 251 -0.29 -13.78 2.88
C THR A 251 -0.50 -14.91 3.89
N PHE A 252 -0.07 -14.69 5.12
CA PHE A 252 -0.34 -15.59 6.23
C PHE A 252 -1.60 -15.13 6.97
N LEU A 253 -2.55 -16.04 7.13
CA LEU A 253 -3.73 -15.84 7.98
C LEU A 253 -3.57 -16.71 9.22
N MET A 254 -3.29 -16.07 10.36
CA MET A 254 -2.81 -16.71 11.58
C MET A 254 -3.77 -16.52 12.75
N LEU A 255 -3.72 -17.41 13.74
CA LEU A 255 -4.52 -17.25 14.95
C LEU A 255 -4.05 -16.01 15.75
N PRO A 256 -4.97 -15.18 16.26
CA PRO A 256 -4.65 -14.11 17.21
C PRO A 256 -3.82 -14.65 18.37
N THR A 257 -2.77 -13.93 18.72
CA THR A 257 -1.78 -14.31 19.73
C THR A 257 -1.38 -13.08 20.54
N ASP A 258 -1.81 -13.04 21.80
CA ASP A 258 -1.45 -11.95 22.73
C ASP A 258 -0.01 -12.10 23.27
N ALA A 259 0.48 -13.34 23.39
CA ALA A 259 1.83 -13.62 23.87
C ALA A 259 2.45 -14.81 23.13
N PHE A 260 3.58 -14.56 22.49
CA PHE A 260 4.35 -15.60 21.82
C PHE A 260 5.19 -16.39 22.81
N SER A 261 5.38 -17.68 22.55
CA SER A 261 6.35 -18.51 23.27
C SER A 261 7.78 -17.94 23.12
N ALA A 262 8.65 -18.22 24.09
CA ALA A 262 10.06 -17.80 24.03
C ALA A 262 10.83 -18.41 22.84
N THR A 263 10.32 -19.48 22.24
CA THR A 263 10.92 -20.15 21.08
C THR A 263 10.23 -19.82 19.76
N ALA A 264 9.23 -18.93 19.78
CA ALA A 264 8.56 -18.47 18.56
C ALA A 264 9.50 -17.62 17.72
N LYS A 265 9.60 -17.94 16.43
CA LYS A 265 10.49 -17.23 15.51
C LYS A 265 9.98 -17.18 14.08
N ILE A 266 10.52 -16.23 13.35
CA ILE A 266 10.41 -16.07 11.91
C ILE A 266 11.73 -16.53 11.31
N VAL A 267 11.69 -17.42 10.33
CA VAL A 267 12.85 -17.89 9.60
C VAL A 267 12.70 -17.44 8.14
N VAL A 268 13.66 -16.65 7.66
CA VAL A 268 13.74 -16.21 6.28
C VAL A 268 14.92 -16.90 5.62
N THR A 269 14.65 -17.74 4.62
CA THR A 269 15.66 -18.40 3.80
C THR A 269 15.93 -17.54 2.59
N THR A 270 17.20 -17.19 2.38
CA THR A 270 17.69 -16.48 1.19
C THR A 270 18.67 -17.37 0.42
N ASN A 271 19.07 -16.94 -0.78
CA ASN A 271 20.17 -17.57 -1.52
C ASN A 271 21.53 -17.54 -0.77
N PHE A 272 21.64 -16.82 0.36
CA PHE A 272 22.82 -16.80 1.24
C PHE A 272 22.62 -17.59 2.55
N GLY A 273 21.52 -18.33 2.66
CA GLY A 273 21.16 -19.16 3.81
C GLY A 273 20.07 -18.59 4.69
N ASP A 274 19.84 -19.26 5.82
CA ASP A 274 18.77 -18.97 6.76
C ASP A 274 19.11 -17.82 7.71
N ARG A 275 18.08 -17.04 8.04
CA ARG A 275 18.10 -16.01 9.08
C ARG A 275 16.92 -16.20 10.00
N GLU A 276 17.17 -16.19 11.30
CA GLU A 276 16.16 -16.39 12.32
C GLU A 276 15.93 -15.10 13.11
N PHE A 277 14.67 -14.77 13.37
CA PHE A 277 14.25 -13.62 14.16
C PHE A 277 13.29 -14.09 15.24
N LEU A 278 13.70 -13.99 16.51
CA LEU A 278 12.84 -14.34 17.64
C LEU A 278 11.76 -13.28 17.82
N PHE A 279 10.51 -13.70 18.06
CA PHE A 279 9.43 -12.76 18.35
C PHE A 279 9.71 -11.93 19.59
N SER A 280 10.37 -12.48 20.61
CA SER A 280 10.78 -11.73 21.81
C SER A 280 11.60 -10.48 21.47
N ASP A 281 12.50 -10.60 20.49
CA ASP A 281 13.41 -9.51 20.12
C ASP A 281 12.70 -8.46 19.25
N ILE A 282 11.79 -8.91 18.38
CA ILE A 282 10.97 -8.03 17.56
C ILE A 282 10.04 -7.22 18.47
N LEU A 283 9.36 -7.89 19.40
CA LEU A 283 8.41 -7.28 20.34
C LEU A 283 9.07 -6.33 21.34
N ALA A 284 10.31 -6.62 21.75
CA ALA A 284 11.07 -5.71 22.61
C ALA A 284 11.41 -4.38 21.90
N LYS A 285 11.62 -4.41 20.58
CA LYS A 285 11.95 -3.22 19.78
C LYS A 285 10.70 -2.46 19.32
N ASN A 286 9.66 -3.18 18.91
CA ASN A 286 8.38 -2.62 18.54
C ASN A 286 7.24 -3.48 19.11
N PRO A 287 6.69 -3.12 20.28
CA PRO A 287 5.63 -3.88 20.93
C PRO A 287 4.36 -3.95 20.07
N HIS A 288 3.91 -5.16 19.75
CA HIS A 288 2.66 -5.43 19.06
C HIS A 288 2.07 -6.78 19.49
N SER A 289 0.81 -7.04 19.17
CA SER A 289 0.15 -8.34 19.35
C SER A 289 -0.52 -8.75 18.04
N TRP A 290 -0.77 -10.05 17.87
CA TRP A 290 -1.61 -10.54 16.77
C TRP A 290 -3.06 -10.50 17.25
N GLU A 291 -3.85 -9.54 16.77
CA GLU A 291 -5.27 -9.44 17.13
C GLU A 291 -6.17 -9.78 15.94
N SER A 292 -7.39 -10.23 16.21
CA SER A 292 -8.35 -10.61 15.18
C SER A 292 -8.80 -9.43 14.35
N GLY A 293 -8.83 -9.57 13.03
CA GLY A 293 -9.20 -8.50 12.11
C GLY A 293 -8.15 -7.40 11.98
N GLU A 294 -6.95 -7.61 12.52
CA GLU A 294 -5.80 -6.72 12.35
C GLU A 294 -4.81 -7.24 11.30
N TYR A 295 -4.07 -6.30 10.72
CA TYR A 295 -3.03 -6.58 9.74
C TYR A 295 -1.66 -6.12 10.21
N ILE A 296 -0.69 -7.03 10.10
CA ILE A 296 0.69 -6.79 10.48
C ILE A 296 1.58 -7.05 9.29
N ASN A 297 2.30 -6.01 8.88
CA ASN A 297 3.34 -6.15 7.87
C ASN A 297 4.72 -6.20 8.53
N TYR A 298 5.43 -7.30 8.32
CA TYR A 298 6.83 -7.42 8.73
C TYR A 298 7.74 -6.85 7.64
N ASN A 299 8.53 -5.86 8.04
CA ASN A 299 9.41 -5.09 7.18
C ASN A 299 10.84 -5.57 7.36
N LEU A 300 11.40 -6.27 6.37
CA LEU A 300 12.78 -6.76 6.42
C LEU A 300 13.70 -5.90 5.54
N THR A 301 14.66 -5.25 6.20
CA THR A 301 15.77 -4.55 5.54
C THR A 301 17.02 -5.43 5.53
N ILE A 302 17.59 -5.63 4.35
CA ILE A 302 18.74 -6.50 4.12
C ILE A 302 19.96 -5.69 3.68
N SER A 303 21.10 -5.94 4.32
CA SER A 303 22.43 -5.47 3.90
C SER A 303 23.46 -6.59 4.09
N ASN A 304 24.70 -6.38 3.63
CA ASN A 304 25.82 -7.29 3.86
C ASN A 304 26.17 -7.42 5.35
N GLU A 305 25.85 -6.41 6.16
CA GLU A 305 26.29 -6.33 7.56
C GLU A 305 25.15 -6.59 8.54
N THR A 306 23.92 -6.23 8.17
CA THR A 306 22.76 -6.26 9.08
C THR A 306 21.47 -6.69 8.37
N TYR A 307 20.69 -7.50 9.09
CA TYR A 307 19.31 -7.83 8.78
C TYR A 307 18.45 -7.22 9.87
N GLN A 308 17.56 -6.30 9.49
CA GLN A 308 16.70 -5.61 10.44
C GLN A 308 15.25 -5.91 10.10
N LEU A 309 14.54 -6.47 11.08
CA LEU A 309 13.13 -6.76 11.01
C LEU A 309 12.37 -5.84 11.95
N SER A 310 11.37 -5.15 11.42
CA SER A 310 10.37 -4.39 12.19
C SER A 310 8.97 -4.82 11.80
N ALA A 311 7.97 -4.43 12.58
CA ALA A 311 6.58 -4.77 12.35
C ALA A 311 5.76 -3.48 12.30
N THR A 312 4.95 -3.30 11.26
CA THR A 312 4.01 -2.19 11.19
C THR A 312 2.59 -2.72 11.30
N LEU A 313 1.84 -2.16 12.23
CA LEU A 313 0.40 -2.38 12.37
C LEU A 313 -0.33 -1.55 11.32
N LEU A 314 -1.23 -2.19 10.60
CA LEU A 314 -2.01 -1.61 9.52
C LEU A 314 -3.48 -1.99 9.71
N GLU A 315 -4.38 -1.20 9.14
CA GLU A 315 -5.73 -1.70 8.95
C GLU A 315 -5.71 -2.84 7.92
N TRP A 316 -6.56 -3.86 8.08
CA TRP A 316 -6.62 -5.02 7.16
C TRP A 316 -6.74 -4.67 5.67
N THR A 317 -7.24 -3.46 5.40
CA THR A 317 -7.53 -2.87 4.09
C THR A 317 -6.36 -2.08 3.50
N GLU A 318 -5.33 -1.79 4.28
CA GLU A 318 -4.20 -0.97 3.83
C GLU A 318 -3.20 -1.77 2.99
N SER A 319 -2.49 -1.07 2.12
CA SER A 319 -1.50 -1.69 1.23
C SER A 319 -0.10 -1.69 1.88
N PRO A 320 0.55 -2.87 2.01
CA PRO A 320 1.86 -2.99 2.67
C PRO A 320 3.01 -2.33 1.90
N VAL A 321 2.83 -2.05 0.62
CA VAL A 321 3.87 -1.42 -0.22
C VAL A 321 4.00 0.08 0.03
N ASN A 322 3.01 0.69 0.69
CA ASN A 322 3.05 2.08 1.13
C ASN A 322 3.54 2.22 2.58
N VAL A 323 4.01 1.13 3.19
CA VAL A 323 4.43 1.09 4.59
C VAL A 323 5.82 1.68 4.75
N ILE A 324 5.92 2.65 5.64
CA ILE A 324 7.18 3.24 6.05
C ILE A 324 7.86 2.21 6.97
N PHE A 325 9.00 1.66 6.54
CA PHE A 325 9.84 0.81 7.37
C PHE A 325 10.26 1.64 8.60
N ASP A 326 9.80 1.25 9.79
CA ASP A 326 10.00 2.01 11.02
C ASP A 326 11.39 2.67 11.10
N LYS A 327 11.39 4.01 11.23
CA LYS A 327 12.55 4.89 11.43
C LYS A 327 13.62 4.93 10.33
N GLN A 328 13.29 4.67 9.07
CA GLN A 328 14.11 5.28 8.01
C GLN A 328 13.65 6.72 7.81
N TYR A 329 14.25 7.62 8.58
CA TYR A 329 14.21 9.03 8.27
C TYR A 329 14.71 9.24 6.83
N TYR A 330 14.05 10.10 6.06
CA TYR A 330 14.49 10.46 4.72
C TYR A 330 14.80 11.95 4.63
N LEU A 331 15.67 12.31 3.69
CA LEU A 331 15.96 13.68 3.30
C LEU A 331 15.98 13.74 1.77
N LYS A 332 14.91 14.26 1.16
CA LYS A 332 14.74 14.35 -0.30
C LYS A 332 14.93 15.80 -0.75
N LEU A 333 15.70 15.99 -1.82
CA LEU A 333 15.90 17.28 -2.47
C LEU A 333 15.40 17.19 -3.92
N SER A 334 14.80 18.27 -4.43
CA SER A 334 14.42 18.41 -5.84
C SER A 334 15.63 18.36 -6.79
N GLN A 335 16.78 18.86 -6.34
CA GLN A 335 18.05 18.78 -7.03
C GLN A 335 19.23 18.83 -6.04
N THR A 336 20.37 18.25 -6.43
CA THR A 336 21.61 18.20 -5.63
C THR A 336 22.75 18.97 -6.26
N LYS A 337 22.49 19.64 -7.38
CA LYS A 337 23.44 20.49 -8.08
C LYS A 337 22.74 21.74 -8.60
N VAL A 338 23.47 22.84 -8.65
CA VAL A 338 23.06 24.08 -9.33
C VAL A 338 24.18 24.46 -10.28
N GLN A 339 23.88 24.56 -11.58
CA GLN A 339 24.87 24.75 -12.64
C GLN A 339 24.47 25.93 -13.53
N THR A 340 25.30 26.97 -13.60
CA THR A 340 24.92 28.25 -14.22
C THR A 340 26.09 28.88 -14.96
N ALA A 341 25.83 29.64 -16.01
CA ALA A 341 26.78 30.52 -16.67
C ALA A 341 27.07 31.76 -15.80
N GLY A 342 27.81 32.72 -16.35
CA GLY A 342 28.37 33.84 -15.57
C GLY A 342 27.35 34.79 -14.96
N ASP A 343 26.10 34.78 -15.41
CA ASP A 343 25.09 35.73 -14.93
C ASP A 343 24.58 35.40 -13.52
N GLY A 344 24.03 36.45 -12.88
CA GLY A 344 23.43 36.29 -11.56
C GLY A 344 22.08 35.58 -11.66
N VAL A 345 21.85 34.60 -10.79
CA VAL A 345 20.60 33.83 -10.75
C VAL A 345 20.16 33.48 -9.34
N THR A 346 18.86 33.28 -9.18
CA THR A 346 18.24 32.73 -7.97
C THR A 346 17.54 31.42 -8.31
N VAL A 347 17.91 30.34 -7.61
CA VAL A 347 17.39 28.99 -7.80
C VAL A 347 16.72 28.53 -6.50
N ASN A 348 15.55 27.90 -6.62
CA ASN A 348 14.81 27.36 -5.49
C ASN A 348 14.91 25.84 -5.48
N ILE A 349 15.30 25.27 -4.36
CA ILE A 349 15.40 23.82 -4.15
C ILE A 349 14.38 23.43 -3.08
N GLU A 350 13.38 22.64 -3.47
CA GLU A 350 12.47 22.00 -2.51
C GLU A 350 13.21 20.90 -1.74
N VAL A 351 13.01 20.86 -0.42
CA VAL A 351 13.50 19.82 0.48
C VAL A 351 12.35 19.24 1.30
N LYS A 352 12.29 17.92 1.40
CA LYS A 352 11.30 17.19 2.22
C LYS A 352 11.99 16.20 3.15
N THR A 353 11.53 16.14 4.39
CA THR A 353 12.00 15.16 5.38
C THR A 353 10.90 14.78 6.37
N ASN A 354 10.89 13.53 6.82
CA ASN A 354 10.09 13.07 7.96
C ASN A 354 10.93 12.94 9.24
N TYR A 355 12.10 13.61 9.31
CA TYR A 355 12.93 13.59 10.51
C TYR A 355 12.19 14.25 11.68
N ASP A 356 11.59 13.43 12.52
CA ASP A 356 11.02 13.86 13.80
C ASP A 356 11.99 13.48 14.92
N ALA A 357 12.34 14.46 15.76
CA ALA A 357 13.48 14.35 16.66
C ALA A 357 13.27 13.28 17.73
N ASN A 358 14.30 12.46 17.93
CA ASN A 358 14.41 11.65 19.13
C ASN A 358 15.13 12.47 20.21
N PRO A 359 14.52 12.72 21.40
CA PRO A 359 15.12 13.50 22.48
C PRO A 359 16.52 13.00 22.92
N ASP A 360 16.85 11.74 22.66
CA ASP A 360 18.15 11.15 23.04
C ASP A 360 19.27 11.33 22.01
N THR A 361 18.99 11.90 20.83
CA THR A 361 19.97 12.00 19.73
C THR A 361 20.65 13.36 19.59
N GLY A 362 20.14 14.39 20.27
CA GLY A 362 20.70 15.75 20.23
C GLY A 362 20.47 16.52 18.93
N PHE A 363 19.69 15.99 17.98
CA PHE A 363 19.32 16.66 16.73
C PHE A 363 17.89 17.22 16.82
N LEU A 364 17.67 18.39 16.21
CA LEU A 364 16.35 19.03 16.13
C LEU A 364 15.48 18.39 15.04
N PRO A 365 14.14 18.42 15.19
CA PRO A 365 13.25 17.88 14.17
C PRO A 365 13.33 18.72 12.88
N GLY A 366 13.07 18.06 11.76
CA GLY A 366 13.15 18.62 10.43
C GLY A 366 14.58 18.67 9.85
N ALA A 367 14.80 19.61 8.93
CA ALA A 367 16.08 19.77 8.25
C ALA A 367 16.78 21.08 8.63
N SER A 368 18.10 21.07 8.56
CA SER A 368 19.00 22.17 8.91
C SER A 368 20.00 22.45 7.79
N LEU A 369 20.30 23.73 7.60
CA LEU A 369 21.27 24.21 6.61
C LEU A 369 22.65 24.37 7.23
N ASN A 370 23.66 23.71 6.65
CA ASN A 370 25.05 23.82 7.04
C ASN A 370 25.91 24.40 5.90
N LYS A 371 26.48 25.58 6.15
CA LYS A 371 27.30 26.35 5.21
C LYS A 371 28.79 26.35 5.56
N SER A 372 29.25 25.48 6.48
CA SER A 372 30.58 25.58 7.08
C SER A 372 31.74 25.43 6.10
N THR A 373 31.49 24.85 4.93
CA THR A 373 32.47 24.60 3.86
C THR A 373 32.15 25.41 2.60
N MET A 374 31.16 26.30 2.68
CA MET A 374 30.70 27.09 1.54
C MET A 374 31.48 28.40 1.48
N ASP A 375 32.05 28.70 0.31
CA ASP A 375 32.54 30.02 -0.04
C ASP A 375 31.51 31.13 0.19
N THR A 376 31.98 32.38 0.29
CA THR A 376 31.15 33.56 0.59
C THR A 376 30.47 34.19 -0.62
N TRP A 377 30.77 33.75 -1.85
CA TRP A 377 30.23 34.36 -3.05
C TRP A 377 28.74 34.05 -3.29
N PRO A 378 28.16 32.86 -2.99
CA PRO A 378 26.72 32.64 -3.06
C PRO A 378 26.05 32.91 -1.70
N THR A 379 24.77 33.28 -1.74
CA THR A 379 23.92 33.34 -0.55
C THR A 379 22.89 32.22 -0.60
N VAL A 380 22.76 31.46 0.48
CA VAL A 380 21.81 30.34 0.57
C VAL A 380 20.91 30.54 1.78
N ASN A 381 19.59 30.56 1.62
CA ASN A 381 18.65 30.69 2.73
C ASN A 381 17.64 29.55 2.70
N MET A 382 17.24 29.08 3.88
CA MET A 382 16.29 27.98 4.04
C MET A 382 15.08 28.47 4.83
N THR A 383 13.89 28.17 4.32
CA THR A 383 12.62 28.57 4.94
C THR A 383 11.68 27.38 4.95
N GLN A 384 11.07 27.08 6.11
CA GLN A 384 10.05 26.05 6.19
C GLN A 384 8.76 26.55 5.54
N ILE A 385 8.19 25.76 4.64
CA ILE A 385 6.98 26.07 3.90
C ILE A 385 5.76 25.47 4.60
N SER A 386 5.86 24.20 5.03
CA SER A 386 4.73 23.48 5.63
C SER A 386 5.18 22.34 6.54
N LEU A 387 4.25 21.91 7.39
CA LEU A 387 4.29 20.67 8.16
C LEU A 387 2.90 20.03 8.05
N SER A 388 2.82 18.86 7.41
CA SER A 388 1.57 18.11 7.22
C SER A 388 1.87 16.62 7.31
N GLU A 389 1.04 15.88 8.05
CA GLU A 389 1.18 14.42 8.21
C GLU A 389 2.60 13.96 8.63
N GLY A 390 3.28 14.75 9.47
CA GLY A 390 4.64 14.43 9.94
C GLY A 390 5.76 14.69 8.92
N VAL A 391 5.47 15.34 7.80
CA VAL A 391 6.47 15.72 6.78
C VAL A 391 6.77 17.21 6.84
N TYR A 392 8.05 17.55 7.04
CA TYR A 392 8.58 18.91 6.97
C TYR A 392 8.97 19.23 5.53
N THR A 393 8.43 20.32 4.98
CA THR A 393 8.79 20.83 3.65
C THR A 393 9.49 22.18 3.78
N TYR A 394 10.62 22.35 3.09
CA TYR A 394 11.40 23.58 3.06
C TYR A 394 11.67 24.04 1.63
N ASN A 395 11.79 25.35 1.45
CA ASN A 395 12.38 25.97 0.28
C ASN A 395 13.80 26.42 0.62
N ILE A 396 14.78 26.03 -0.19
CA ILE A 396 16.12 26.60 -0.14
C ILE A 396 16.28 27.55 -1.33
N GLN A 397 16.46 28.82 -1.04
CA GLN A 397 16.78 29.83 -2.03
C GLN A 397 18.29 29.99 -2.14
N VAL A 398 18.84 29.66 -3.30
CA VAL A 398 20.25 29.81 -3.67
C VAL A 398 20.39 31.03 -4.58
N VAL A 399 21.09 32.06 -4.13
CA VAL A 399 21.39 33.27 -4.89
C VAL A 399 22.87 33.25 -5.28
N MET A 400 23.14 33.11 -6.58
CA MET A 400 24.47 33.12 -7.17
C MET A 400 24.67 34.46 -7.87
N PRO A 401 25.53 35.37 -7.39
CA PRO A 401 25.78 36.63 -8.07
C PRO A 401 26.51 36.42 -9.39
N LYS A 402 26.54 37.47 -10.23
CA LYS A 402 27.33 37.47 -11.45
C LYS A 402 28.80 37.14 -11.16
N PHE A 403 29.41 36.29 -11.97
CA PHE A 403 30.83 35.95 -11.87
C PHE A 403 31.70 37.04 -12.52
N ASN A 404 31.81 38.18 -11.84
CA ASN A 404 32.53 39.37 -12.34
C ASN A 404 33.99 39.51 -11.83
N SER A 405 34.43 38.67 -10.90
CA SER A 405 35.75 38.77 -10.26
C SER A 405 36.25 37.41 -9.75
N GLY A 406 37.56 37.16 -9.85
CA GLY A 406 38.22 35.89 -9.48
C GLY A 406 39.22 35.37 -10.53
N THR A 407 40.02 34.38 -10.16
CA THR A 407 40.92 33.63 -11.05
C THR A 407 40.23 32.36 -11.56
N GLY A 408 40.51 31.94 -12.80
CA GLY A 408 39.95 30.72 -13.40
C GLY A 408 38.74 30.96 -14.32
N THR A 409 38.23 29.87 -14.91
CA THR A 409 37.08 29.83 -15.84
C THR A 409 35.80 29.29 -15.20
N LYS A 410 35.92 28.71 -14.01
CA LYS A 410 34.86 28.08 -13.22
C LYS A 410 35.12 28.32 -11.74
N ARG A 411 34.07 28.59 -10.96
CA ARG A 411 34.09 28.57 -9.49
C ARG A 411 33.12 27.54 -8.97
N GLU A 412 33.51 26.84 -7.92
CA GLU A 412 32.69 25.78 -7.31
C GLU A 412 32.71 25.90 -5.80
N THR A 413 31.56 25.65 -5.20
CA THR A 413 31.40 25.56 -3.75
C THR A 413 30.22 24.65 -3.47
N GLY A 414 29.92 24.39 -2.20
CA GLY A 414 28.74 23.62 -1.85
C GLY A 414 28.32 23.85 -0.42
N PHE A 415 27.09 23.43 -0.12
CA PHE A 415 26.56 23.42 1.23
C PHE A 415 25.96 22.06 1.54
N TYR A 416 25.65 21.83 2.80
CA TYR A 416 25.04 20.60 3.25
C TYR A 416 23.67 20.86 3.84
N ILE A 417 22.74 19.95 3.57
CA ILE A 417 21.47 19.87 4.28
C ILE A 417 21.51 18.65 5.17
N ASN A 418 21.20 18.82 6.45
CA ASN A 418 21.19 17.74 7.42
C ASN A 418 19.80 17.56 8.00
N ALA A 419 19.38 16.33 8.20
CA ALA A 419 18.18 15.97 8.96
C ALA A 419 18.58 14.81 9.89
N GLY A 420 18.76 15.11 11.18
CA GLY A 420 19.47 14.22 12.09
C GLY A 420 20.90 13.94 11.61
N ASN A 421 21.22 12.65 11.43
CA ASN A 421 22.48 12.17 10.89
C ASN A 421 22.48 12.02 9.35
N LEU A 422 21.36 12.25 8.67
CA LEU A 422 21.30 12.27 7.21
C LEU A 422 21.92 13.56 6.71
N ARG A 423 22.73 13.47 5.65
CA ARG A 423 23.45 14.61 5.10
C ARG A 423 23.51 14.55 3.58
N HIS A 424 23.00 15.58 2.92
CA HIS A 424 23.12 15.76 1.47
C HIS A 424 24.03 16.94 1.15
N HIS A 425 24.96 16.74 0.22
CA HIS A 425 25.79 17.79 -0.35
C HIS A 425 25.09 18.38 -1.59
N VAL A 426 24.97 19.71 -1.63
CA VAL A 426 24.50 20.45 -2.81
C VAL A 426 25.68 21.18 -3.44
N LEU A 427 26.03 20.79 -4.66
CA LEU A 427 27.13 21.38 -5.42
C LEU A 427 26.67 22.61 -6.19
N LEU A 428 27.38 23.71 -6.07
CA LEU A 428 27.16 24.95 -6.84
C LEU A 428 28.34 25.15 -7.79
N SER A 429 28.05 25.22 -9.10
CA SER A 429 29.07 25.45 -10.13
C SER A 429 28.67 26.64 -11.01
N GLN A 430 29.60 27.58 -11.21
CA GLN A 430 29.40 28.74 -12.08
C GLN A 430 30.60 28.99 -13.00
N TRP A 431 30.34 29.32 -14.26
CA TRP A 431 31.37 29.62 -15.27
C TRP A 431 31.49 31.12 -15.54
N ARG A 432 32.68 31.61 -15.92
CA ARG A 432 33.05 33.05 -15.85
C ARG A 432 32.54 33.94 -17.00
N GLU A 433 32.10 33.40 -18.13
CA GLU A 433 31.95 34.22 -19.34
C GLU A 433 30.84 35.28 -19.32
N ASP A 434 31.08 36.33 -20.11
CA ASP A 434 30.31 37.58 -20.22
C ASP A 434 28.96 37.36 -20.94
N GLY A 435 27.96 36.89 -20.19
CA GLY A 435 26.62 37.47 -20.27
C GLY A 435 25.49 36.66 -20.90
N GLU A 436 25.75 35.53 -21.58
CA GLU A 436 24.68 34.63 -22.03
C GLU A 436 25.15 33.18 -22.05
N TRP A 437 24.36 32.27 -21.47
CA TRP A 437 24.62 30.82 -21.53
C TRP A 437 24.39 30.23 -22.93
N LEU A 438 23.66 30.95 -23.78
CA LEU A 438 23.34 30.59 -25.14
C LEU A 438 23.29 31.85 -25.98
N THR A 439 23.96 31.86 -27.12
CA THR A 439 23.81 32.90 -28.13
C THR A 439 23.03 32.35 -29.32
N SER A 440 22.36 33.22 -30.07
CA SER A 440 21.62 32.84 -31.27
C SER A 440 22.05 33.68 -32.46
N ASN A 441 22.13 33.06 -33.64
CA ASN A 441 22.38 33.75 -34.90
C ASN A 441 21.29 33.38 -35.91
N VAL A 442 20.68 34.38 -36.55
CA VAL A 442 19.68 34.17 -37.60
C VAL A 442 20.37 34.25 -38.95
N GLU A 443 20.29 33.16 -39.71
CA GLU A 443 20.95 33.02 -41.01
C GLU A 443 19.93 32.66 -42.10
N LEU A 444 20.23 33.06 -43.34
CA LEU A 444 19.57 32.49 -44.51
C LEU A 444 20.06 31.05 -44.72
N ASP A 445 19.16 30.14 -45.04
CA ASP A 445 19.56 28.80 -45.46
C ASP A 445 20.01 28.83 -46.93
N SER A 446 21.30 28.57 -47.15
CA SER A 446 21.90 28.55 -48.48
C SER A 446 21.40 27.41 -49.36
N ASN A 447 20.76 26.39 -48.78
CA ASN A 447 20.19 25.26 -49.51
C ASN A 447 18.74 25.50 -49.96
N ASP A 448 18.17 26.68 -49.68
CA ASP A 448 16.83 27.04 -50.15
C ASP A 448 16.87 28.02 -51.33
N ASN A 449 16.10 27.68 -52.37
CA ASN A 449 15.93 28.44 -53.60
C ASN A 449 14.79 29.47 -53.52
N GLY A 450 14.13 29.62 -52.37
CA GLY A 450 13.08 30.61 -52.15
C GLY A 450 13.56 32.06 -52.34
N THR A 451 12.61 32.97 -52.60
CA THR A 451 12.87 34.41 -52.82
C THR A 451 12.15 35.29 -51.78
N GLY A 452 12.78 36.40 -51.38
CA GLY A 452 12.16 37.37 -50.48
C GLY A 452 11.81 36.82 -49.08
N ASN A 453 10.63 37.17 -48.57
CA ASN A 453 10.17 36.74 -47.23
C ASN A 453 9.99 35.23 -47.11
N MET A 454 9.59 34.56 -48.20
CA MET A 454 9.36 33.11 -48.22
C MET A 454 10.64 32.25 -48.23
N ARG A 455 11.82 32.87 -48.26
CA ARG A 455 13.08 32.12 -48.18
C ARG A 455 13.28 31.54 -46.78
N ARG A 456 13.65 30.27 -46.69
CA ARG A 456 13.92 29.56 -45.43
C ARG A 456 15.07 30.22 -44.68
N ARG A 457 14.85 30.42 -43.38
CA ARG A 457 15.87 30.90 -42.43
C ARG A 457 16.12 29.84 -41.38
N LYS A 458 17.28 29.91 -40.75
CA LYS A 458 17.63 29.07 -39.61
C LYS A 458 18.13 29.93 -38.47
N ILE A 459 17.79 29.55 -37.25
CA ILE A 459 18.33 30.11 -36.02
C ILE A 459 19.35 29.10 -35.51
N VAL A 460 20.64 29.45 -35.51
CA VAL A 460 21.70 28.59 -34.98
C VAL A 460 21.98 29.01 -33.55
N PHE A 461 21.96 28.05 -32.62
CA PHE A 461 22.23 28.29 -31.21
C PHE A 461 23.63 27.84 -30.85
N THR A 462 24.40 28.69 -30.18
CA THR A 462 25.76 28.37 -29.73
C THR A 462 25.85 28.50 -28.22
N SER A 463 26.14 27.39 -27.55
CA SER A 463 26.25 27.35 -26.08
C SER A 463 27.53 28.05 -25.63
N GLY A 464 27.37 28.97 -24.68
CA GLY A 464 28.50 29.62 -24.00
C GLY A 464 29.27 28.65 -23.11
N ASN A 465 30.43 29.06 -22.61
CA ASN A 465 31.30 28.23 -21.77
C ASN A 465 30.53 27.58 -20.60
N PRO A 466 30.64 26.24 -20.42
CA PRO A 466 31.63 25.31 -20.99
C PRO A 466 31.23 24.64 -22.32
N GLY A 467 30.24 25.17 -23.03
CA GLY A 467 29.83 24.69 -24.35
C GLY A 467 28.88 23.49 -24.31
N ILE A 468 28.37 23.14 -23.13
CA ILE A 468 27.53 21.95 -22.92
C ILE A 468 26.05 22.27 -22.69
N TRP A 469 25.65 23.54 -22.73
CA TRP A 469 24.27 23.91 -22.41
C TRP A 469 23.30 23.44 -23.48
N GLU A 470 22.21 22.82 -23.05
CA GLU A 470 21.09 22.41 -23.90
C GLU A 470 19.93 23.41 -23.78
N TRP A 471 19.14 23.56 -24.83
CA TRP A 471 18.07 24.54 -24.91
C TRP A 471 16.76 23.91 -25.36
N LYS A 472 15.63 24.49 -24.92
CA LYS A 472 14.26 24.21 -25.39
C LYS A 472 13.50 25.51 -25.60
N ILE A 473 12.78 25.63 -26.72
CA ILE A 473 11.84 26.73 -26.96
C ILE A 473 10.55 26.44 -26.18
N THR A 474 10.25 27.24 -25.16
CA THR A 474 9.09 27.03 -24.29
C THR A 474 7.94 27.98 -24.56
N GLN A 475 8.20 29.09 -25.25
CA GLN A 475 7.17 30.05 -25.60
C GLN A 475 7.51 30.76 -26.92
N ILE A 476 6.47 31.07 -27.69
CA ILE A 476 6.55 31.92 -28.88
C ILE A 476 5.46 32.99 -28.77
N GLN A 477 5.85 34.25 -28.92
CA GLN A 477 4.96 35.41 -28.98
C GLN A 477 5.09 36.02 -30.37
N ASP A 478 4.04 35.91 -31.18
CA ASP A 478 4.01 36.41 -32.55
C ASP A 478 2.76 37.29 -32.76
N PRO A 479 2.74 38.51 -32.19
CA PRO A 479 1.57 39.39 -32.25
C PRO A 479 1.26 39.87 -33.68
N ASP A 480 2.32 40.10 -34.46
CA ASP A 480 2.25 40.54 -35.86
C ASP A 480 1.99 39.36 -36.82
N LYS A 481 2.02 38.13 -36.27
CA LYS A 481 1.78 36.85 -36.93
C LYS A 481 2.75 36.60 -38.10
N ILE A 482 3.99 37.06 -38.00
CA ILE A 482 4.93 37.00 -39.13
C ILE A 482 5.46 35.59 -39.42
N LEU A 483 5.31 34.62 -38.50
CA LEU A 483 5.85 33.27 -38.65
C LEU A 483 4.86 32.32 -39.30
N LEU A 484 5.33 31.52 -40.27
CA LEU A 484 4.51 30.49 -40.92
C LEU A 484 4.40 29.20 -40.09
N ASN A 485 5.43 28.88 -39.31
CA ASN A 485 5.60 27.56 -38.70
C ASN A 485 5.84 27.62 -37.17
N SER A 486 5.27 28.62 -36.50
CA SER A 486 5.39 28.83 -35.05
C SER A 486 5.02 27.59 -34.23
N GLU A 487 3.95 26.89 -34.59
CA GLU A 487 3.52 25.66 -33.90
C GLU A 487 4.59 24.57 -33.90
N THR A 488 5.32 24.42 -35.01
CA THR A 488 6.38 23.41 -35.15
C THR A 488 7.69 23.81 -34.46
N MET A 489 7.88 25.10 -34.20
CA MET A 489 9.06 25.61 -33.49
C MET A 489 8.91 25.47 -31.97
N LEU A 490 7.67 25.54 -31.46
CA LEU A 490 7.39 25.37 -30.04
C LEU A 490 7.84 23.99 -29.57
N GLU A 491 8.39 23.92 -28.36
CA GLU A 491 8.94 22.72 -27.74
C GLU A 491 10.17 22.10 -28.41
N THR A 492 10.66 22.67 -29.50
CA THR A 492 11.91 22.21 -30.11
C THR A 492 13.07 22.40 -29.14
N SER A 493 13.92 21.39 -29.05
CA SER A 493 15.11 21.37 -28.19
C SER A 493 16.35 20.94 -28.96
N GLY A 494 17.52 21.34 -28.47
CA GLY A 494 18.79 20.96 -29.07
C GLY A 494 20.00 21.24 -28.20
N VAL A 495 21.17 20.94 -28.75
CA VAL A 495 22.48 21.20 -28.17
C VAL A 495 23.16 22.38 -28.87
N SER A 496 24.39 22.69 -28.47
CA SER A 496 25.23 23.68 -29.15
C SER A 496 25.45 23.30 -30.62
N GLY A 497 25.24 24.26 -31.53
CA GLY A 497 25.37 24.11 -32.97
C GLY A 497 24.10 23.68 -33.69
N ASP A 498 23.07 23.22 -32.96
CA ASP A 498 21.78 22.87 -33.56
C ASP A 498 21.05 24.11 -34.07
N ALA A 499 20.20 23.90 -35.08
CA ALA A 499 19.48 24.96 -35.76
C ALA A 499 17.97 24.70 -35.85
N VAL A 500 17.17 25.77 -35.68
CA VAL A 500 15.72 25.75 -35.89
C VAL A 500 15.38 26.47 -37.17
N TYR A 501 14.71 25.77 -38.08
CA TYR A 501 14.31 26.33 -39.37
C TYR A 501 12.94 27.02 -39.28
N PHE A 502 12.82 28.16 -39.95
CA PHE A 502 11.58 28.93 -39.97
C PHE A 502 11.38 29.70 -41.27
N TYR A 503 10.14 30.15 -41.49
CA TYR A 503 9.74 30.99 -42.62
C TYR A 503 8.94 32.19 -42.13
N PHE A 504 9.14 33.34 -42.77
CA PHE A 504 8.20 34.44 -42.66
C PHE A 504 7.02 34.23 -43.60
N ARG A 505 5.84 34.72 -43.22
CA ARG A 505 4.72 34.80 -44.16
C ARG A 505 5.04 35.74 -45.31
N ALA A 506 4.48 35.47 -46.48
CA ALA A 506 4.66 36.31 -47.66
C ALA A 506 4.18 37.76 -47.46
N ASP A 507 3.17 37.95 -46.60
CA ASP A 507 2.56 39.24 -46.27
C ASP A 507 3.15 39.91 -45.02
N ALA A 508 4.21 39.36 -44.43
CA ALA A 508 4.89 39.97 -43.27
C ALA A 508 5.44 41.36 -43.65
N VAL A 509 5.14 42.37 -42.82
CA VAL A 509 5.59 43.75 -43.05
C VAL A 509 7.01 43.90 -42.50
N SER A 510 7.90 44.51 -43.29
CA SER A 510 9.27 44.81 -42.87
C SER A 510 9.28 45.58 -41.54
N GLY A 511 10.00 45.05 -40.55
CA GLY A 511 10.10 45.61 -39.21
C GLY A 511 9.20 44.98 -38.15
N ASP A 512 8.18 44.21 -38.53
CA ASP A 512 7.34 43.44 -37.60
C ASP A 512 8.15 42.35 -36.89
N THR A 513 7.72 41.94 -35.68
CA THR A 513 8.54 41.07 -34.81
C THR A 513 7.81 39.88 -34.21
N ALA A 514 8.57 38.80 -34.00
CA ALA A 514 8.19 37.64 -33.18
C ALA A 514 9.29 37.36 -32.14
N ARG A 515 8.91 36.84 -30.97
CA ARG A 515 9.83 36.55 -29.86
C ARG A 515 9.74 35.09 -29.44
N LEU A 516 10.90 34.44 -29.29
CA LEU A 516 11.03 33.08 -28.78
C LEU A 516 11.64 33.13 -27.39
N THR A 517 11.09 32.38 -26.44
CA THR A 517 11.69 32.17 -25.11
C THR A 517 12.33 30.80 -25.06
N LEU A 518 13.62 30.76 -24.71
CA LEU A 518 14.42 29.56 -24.58
C LEU A 518 14.78 29.31 -23.12
N THR A 519 14.62 28.09 -22.67
CA THR A 519 15.02 27.65 -21.32
C THR A 519 16.14 26.62 -21.40
N ASN A 520 17.02 26.61 -20.40
CA ASN A 520 18.06 25.61 -20.28
C ASN A 520 17.51 24.30 -19.67
N THR A 521 17.80 23.16 -20.30
CA THR A 521 17.28 21.85 -19.85
C THR A 521 18.25 21.08 -18.95
N ASN A 522 19.54 21.41 -18.99
CA ASN A 522 20.61 20.71 -18.27
C ASN A 522 21.38 21.59 -17.27
N GLY A 523 20.80 22.75 -16.92
CA GLY A 523 21.32 23.68 -15.92
C GLY A 523 20.25 24.68 -15.49
N ASP A 524 20.64 25.62 -14.63
CA ASP A 524 19.75 26.52 -13.91
C ASP A 524 19.87 27.97 -14.41
N ASN A 525 20.18 28.13 -15.69
CA ASN A 525 20.34 29.44 -16.32
C ASN A 525 19.00 30.17 -16.53
N LEU A 526 19.04 31.51 -16.48
CA LEU A 526 17.87 32.33 -16.78
C LEU A 526 17.41 32.13 -18.24
N PRO A 527 16.10 32.13 -18.53
CA PRO A 527 15.61 32.04 -19.89
C PRO A 527 16.13 33.17 -20.78
N ILE A 528 16.40 32.88 -22.05
CA ILE A 528 16.84 33.86 -23.06
C ILE A 528 15.70 34.14 -24.04
N THR A 529 15.61 35.39 -24.51
CA THR A 529 14.64 35.79 -25.53
C THR A 529 15.33 36.10 -26.85
N VAL A 530 14.90 35.44 -27.92
CA VAL A 530 15.38 35.70 -29.29
C VAL A 530 14.29 36.45 -30.05
N THR A 531 14.65 37.58 -30.65
CA THR A 531 13.73 38.39 -31.47
C THR A 531 14.00 38.13 -32.95
N LEU A 532 12.95 37.76 -33.69
CA LEU A 532 12.94 37.65 -35.13
C LEU A 532 12.27 38.88 -35.72
N THR A 533 12.89 39.50 -36.73
CA THR A 533 12.37 40.70 -37.40
C THR A 533 12.18 40.39 -38.88
N ALA A 534 11.00 40.71 -39.42
CA ALA A 534 10.72 40.59 -40.84
C ALA A 534 11.60 41.58 -41.64
N PRO A 535 12.28 41.12 -42.71
CA PRO A 535 13.27 41.90 -43.46
C PRO A 535 12.66 42.88 -44.47
#